data_AF-A0A7Z9UIH2-F1
#
_entry.id   AF-A0A7Z9UIH2-F1
#
_cell.length_a   1.000
_cell.length_b   1.000
_cell.length_c   1.000
_cell.angle_alpha   90.00
_cell.angle_beta   90.00
_cell.angle_gamma   90.00
#
_symmetry.space_group_name_H-M   'P 1'
#
loop_
_entity.id
_entity.type
_entity.pdbx_description
1 polymer ?
#
loop_
_entity_poly.entity_id
_entity_poly.type
_entity_poly.pdbx_seq_one_letter_code
_entity_poly.pdbx_strand_id
1 'polypeptide(L)' 'PFIGVMGSQAKIAEITRRLKSDGITEDQLSLLTAPVGISMASNTPEEIAISVAAQILQKRDQVFN' A
#
# COMPACT_ATOMS: atom_id res chain seq x y z
N PRO A 1 -10.35 -7.37 -1.77
CA PRO A 1 -10.32 -5.89 -1.95
C PRO A 1 -8.87 -5.41 -1.85
N PHE A 2 -8.46 -4.42 -2.63
CA PHE A 2 -7.11 -3.83 -2.54
C PHE A 2 -7.15 -2.57 -1.69
N ILE A 3 -6.29 -2.46 -0.68
CA ILE A 3 -6.20 -1.30 0.21
C ILE A 3 -4.77 -0.76 0.16
N GLY A 4 -4.57 0.35 -0.56
CA GLY A 4 -3.28 1.02 -0.68
C GLY A 4 -3.18 2.22 0.25
N VAL A 5 -2.03 2.40 0.90
CA VAL A 5 -1.72 3.59 1.72
C VAL A 5 -0.54 4.34 1.10
N MET A 6 -0.75 5.60 0.76
CA MET A 6 0.30 6.50 0.28
C MET A 6 0.90 7.28 1.44
N GLY A 7 2.21 7.50 1.41
CA GLY A 7 2.92 8.35 2.35
C GLY A 7 4.34 7.90 2.58
N SER A 8 5.11 8.70 3.33
CA SER A 8 6.43 8.29 3.79
C SER A 8 6.34 7.11 4.77
N GLN A 9 7.44 6.38 4.93
CA GLN A 9 7.53 5.29 5.91
C GLN A 9 7.16 5.74 7.32
N ALA A 10 7.59 6.95 7.72
CA ALA A 10 7.25 7.52 9.02
C ALA A 10 5.74 7.74 9.17
N LYS A 11 5.07 8.24 8.11
CA LYS A 11 3.62 8.45 8.14
C LYS A 11 2.86 7.14 8.21
N ILE A 12 3.30 6.14 7.44
CA ILE A 12 2.72 4.80 7.45
C ILE A 12 2.86 4.15 8.83
N ALA A 13 4.03 4.25 9.46
CA ALA A 13 4.25 3.72 10.81
C ALA A 13 3.31 4.38 11.85
N GLU A 14 3.09 5.69 11.75
CA GLU A 14 2.14 6.40 12.60
C GLU A 14 0.70 5.89 12.39
N ILE A 15 0.26 5.73 11.14
CA ILE A 15 -1.07 5.22 10.80
C ILE A 15 -1.24 3.80 11.35
N THR A 16 -0.30 2.90 11.10
CA THR A 16 -0.34 1.52 11.59
C THR A 16 -0.41 1.48 13.12
N ARG A 17 0.36 2.31 13.81
CA ARG A 17 0.32 2.40 15.27
C ARG A 17 -1.06 2.84 15.78
N ARG A 18 -1.69 3.83 15.15
CA ARG A 18 -3.04 4.31 15.53
C ARG A 18 -4.10 3.24 15.29
N LEU A 19 -4.06 2.56 14.14
CA LEU A 19 -5.00 1.48 13.85
C LEU A 19 -4.87 0.33 14.85
N LYS A 20 -3.64 -0.02 15.27
CA LYS A 20 -3.42 -0.99 16.36
C LYS A 20 -4.03 -0.53 17.68
N SER A 21 -3.89 0.74 18.05
CA SER A 21 -4.51 1.26 19.28
C SER A 21 -6.04 1.27 19.22
N ASP A 22 -6.61 1.37 18.01
CA ASP A 22 -8.06 1.35 17.78
C ASP A 22 -8.62 -0.09 17.73
N GLY A 23 -7.78 -1.10 17.98
CA GLY A 23 -8.19 -2.50 18.06
C GLY A 23 -8.20 -3.25 16.73
N ILE A 24 -7.64 -2.67 15.66
CA ILE A 24 -7.47 -3.38 14.39
C ILE A 24 -6.43 -4.49 14.55
N THR A 25 -6.78 -5.71 14.16
CA THR A 25 -5.92 -6.88 14.32
C THR A 25 -4.76 -6.89 13.32
N GLU A 26 -3.72 -7.67 13.61
CA GLU A 26 -2.61 -7.83 12.67
C GLU A 26 -3.07 -8.42 11.33
N ASP A 27 -4.03 -9.36 11.36
CA ASP A 27 -4.62 -9.95 10.16
C ASP A 27 -5.32 -8.89 9.30
N GLN A 28 -6.04 -7.96 9.90
CA GLN A 28 -6.67 -6.85 9.18
C GLN A 28 -5.62 -5.87 8.64
N LEU A 29 -4.56 -5.59 9.40
CA LEU A 29 -3.47 -4.71 8.97
C LEU A 29 -2.65 -5.33 7.83
N SER A 30 -2.55 -6.67 7.78
CA SER A 30 -1.87 -7.39 6.70
C SER A 30 -2.50 -7.17 5.32
N LEU A 31 -3.76 -6.70 5.28
CA LEU A 31 -4.45 -6.34 4.05
C LEU A 31 -3.97 -5.01 3.46
N LEU A 32 -3.25 -4.19 4.24
CA LEU A 32 -2.72 -2.91 3.78
C LEU A 32 -1.48 -3.12 2.91
N THR A 33 -1.46 -2.48 1.75
CA THR A 33 -0.26 -2.31 0.92
C THR A 33 0.28 -0.91 1.12
N ALA A 34 1.38 -0.79 1.85
CA ALA A 34 1.94 0.48 2.29
C ALA A 34 3.49 0.44 2.27
N PRO A 35 4.16 1.36 1.54
CA PRO A 35 3.61 2.36 0.65
C PRO A 35 3.00 1.72 -0.61
N VAL A 36 1.94 2.32 -1.13
CA VAL A 36 1.32 1.88 -2.38
C VAL A 36 2.17 2.28 -3.60
N GLY A 37 2.18 1.44 -4.62
CA GLY A 37 2.98 1.60 -5.83
C GLY A 37 4.23 0.71 -5.86
N ILE A 38 4.77 0.54 -7.06
CA ILE A 38 6.09 -0.07 -7.27
C ILE A 38 7.17 1.00 -7.38
N SER A 39 8.44 0.61 -7.22
CA SER A 39 9.56 1.54 -7.38
C SER A 39 9.61 2.10 -8.80
N MET A 40 9.73 3.43 -8.91
CA MET A 40 9.88 4.16 -10.18
C MET A 40 11.09 5.11 -10.10
N ALA A 41 11.50 5.65 -11.24
CA ALA A 41 12.68 6.49 -11.35
C ALA A 41 12.46 7.90 -10.79
N SER A 42 11.24 8.43 -10.87
CA SER A 42 10.87 9.75 -10.37
C SER A 42 9.61 9.70 -9.50
N ASN A 43 9.19 10.87 -9.00
CA ASN A 43 8.00 11.04 -8.17
C ASN A 43 6.97 11.95 -8.83
N THR A 44 6.90 11.95 -10.17
CA THR A 44 5.84 12.68 -10.87
C THR A 44 4.48 12.03 -10.60
N PRO A 45 3.39 12.81 -10.57
CA PRO A 45 2.05 12.26 -10.36
C PRO A 45 1.68 11.17 -11.38
N GLU A 46 2.11 11.30 -12.62
CA GLU A 46 1.87 10.35 -13.70
C GLU A 46 2.58 9.02 -13.45
N GLU A 47 3.86 9.06 -13.05
CA GLU A 47 4.59 7.84 -12.70
C GLU A 47 3.99 7.17 -11.46
N ILE A 48 3.60 7.96 -10.45
CA ILE A 48 2.94 7.42 -9.25
C ILE A 48 1.62 6.72 -9.63
N ALA A 49 0.81 7.32 -10.51
CA ALA A 49 -0.44 6.70 -10.95
C ALA A 49 -0.20 5.35 -11.66
N ILE A 50 0.78 5.31 -12.57
CA ILE A 50 1.15 4.07 -13.27
C ILE A 50 1.72 3.03 -12.30
N SER A 51 2.53 3.44 -11.32
CA SER A 51 3.12 2.52 -10.34
C SER A 51 2.05 1.86 -9.47
N VAL A 52 1.02 2.60 -9.07
CA VAL A 52 -0.12 2.09 -8.29
C VAL A 52 -0.95 1.14 -9.16
N ALA A 53 -1.26 1.51 -10.40
CA ALA A 53 -2.00 0.65 -11.32
C ALA A 53 -1.27 -0.69 -11.58
N ALA A 54 0.06 -0.63 -11.77
CA ALA A 54 0.89 -1.82 -11.93
C ALA A 54 0.86 -2.72 -10.69
N GLN A 55 0.95 -2.15 -9.49
CA GLN A 55 0.88 -2.93 -8.24
C GLN A 55 -0.48 -3.60 -8.05
N ILE A 56 -1.58 -2.93 -8.43
CA ILE A 56 -2.93 -3.51 -8.38
C ILE A 56 -3.00 -4.75 -9.28
N LEU A 57 -2.49 -4.66 -10.51
CA LEU A 57 -2.44 -5.81 -11.44
C LEU A 57 -1.56 -6.93 -10.90
N GLN A 58 -0.37 -6.61 -10.39
CA GLN A 58 0.53 -7.60 -9.78
C GLN A 58 -0.15 -8.36 -8.63
N LYS A 59 -0.85 -7.65 -7.74
CA LYS A 59 -1.57 -8.27 -6.62
C LYS A 59 -2.75 -9.12 -7.08
N ARG A 60 -3.46 -8.68 -8.11
CA ARG A 60 -4.54 -9.46 -8.74
C ARG A 60 -3.98 -10.77 -9.30
N ASP A 61 -2.87 -10.72 -10.02
CA ASP A 61 -2.31 -11.87 -10.73
C ASP A 61 -1.61 -12.85 -9.78
N GLN A 62 -1.08 -12.39 -8.65
CA GLN A 62 -0.61 -13.26 -7.56
C GLN A 62 -1.70 -14.17 -6.97
N VAL A 63 -2.97 -13.83 -7.12
CA VAL A 63 -4.10 -14.68 -6.67
C VAL A 63 -4.37 -15.80 -7.68
N PHE A 64 -3.90 -15.67 -8.93
CA PHE A 64 -4.16 -16.61 -10.02
C PHE A 64 -3.00 -17.59 -10.29
N ASN A 65 -1.87 -17.43 -9.60
CA ASN A 65 -0.73 -18.36 -9.63
C ASN A 65 -0.64 -19.15 -8.32
#